data_AF-A0A448Z854-F1
#
_entry.id   AF-A0A448Z854-F1
#
_cell.length_a   1.000
_cell.length_b   1.000
_cell.length_c   1.000
_cell.angle_alpha   90.00
_cell.angle_beta   90.00
_cell.angle_gamma   90.00
#
_symmetry.space_group_name_H-M   'P 1'
#
loop_
_entity.id
_entity.type
_entity.pdbx_description
1 polymer ?
#
loop_
_entity_poly.entity_id
_entity_poly.type
_entity_poly.pdbx_seq_one_letter_code
_entity_poly.pdbx_strand_id
1 'polypeptide(L)'
;MQEGSVPGYQDRTPLFPGGACYPLSGDADNVGRLDQLNVIFNVIGTPSNEDIASLGKANEYIKTLKPIKPKSLEDIYPAADSHALDLLHRMLKFNPKERCTAEEALNHIFFSGIRREEMETSVGKPMESPEFLNEQEIDIEVLKQKVYNEVLWFRDNQRHLDASIQTIRADQQRDTE
;
A
#
# COMPACT_ATOMS: atom_id res chain seq x y z
N MET A 1 14.02 22.85 -12.17
CA MET A 1 14.24 21.58 -11.45
C MET A 1 13.89 21.86 -10.02
N GLN A 2 12.93 21.13 -9.41
CA GLN A 2 12.69 21.28 -7.96
C GLN A 2 14.03 21.02 -7.26
N GLU A 3 14.54 22.01 -6.53
CA GLU A 3 15.62 21.76 -5.58
C GLU A 3 15.07 20.69 -4.64
N GLY A 4 15.62 19.48 -4.70
CA GLY A 4 15.05 18.35 -3.97
C GLY A 4 15.10 18.60 -2.47
N SER A 5 14.19 17.99 -1.70
CA SER A 5 14.26 17.98 -0.22
C SER A 5 15.57 17.39 0.32
N VAL A 6 16.34 16.71 -0.54
CA VAL A 6 17.70 16.24 -0.27
C VAL A 6 18.65 16.62 -1.40
N PRO A 7 19.96 16.83 -1.12
CA PRO A 7 20.94 17.28 -2.12
C PRO A 7 21.14 16.33 -3.30
N GLY A 8 21.09 15.01 -3.06
CA GLY A 8 21.31 13.99 -4.09
C GLY A 8 20.39 12.78 -3.96
N TYR A 9 20.33 11.95 -5.01
CA TYR A 9 19.53 10.71 -4.99
C TYR A 9 20.06 9.67 -3.98
N GLN A 10 21.34 9.74 -3.66
CA GLN A 10 22.01 8.85 -2.69
C GLN A 10 21.56 9.14 -1.25
N ASP A 11 21.10 10.36 -0.99
CA ASP A 11 20.64 10.83 0.32
C ASP A 11 19.16 10.50 0.56
N ARG A 12 18.49 9.84 -0.39
CA ARG A 12 17.08 9.48 -0.28
C ARG A 12 16.92 8.30 0.68
N THR A 13 16.11 8.49 1.71
CA THR A 13 15.78 7.45 2.68
C THR A 13 14.27 7.20 2.71
N PRO A 14 13.82 6.00 3.11
CA PRO A 14 12.41 5.77 3.43
C PRO A 14 11.92 6.77 4.50
N LEU A 15 10.66 7.18 4.43
CA LEU A 15 10.05 8.03 5.46
C LEU A 15 10.00 7.34 6.83
N PHE A 16 9.85 6.00 6.83
CA PHE A 16 9.81 5.18 8.03
C PHE A 16 10.90 4.11 8.02
N PRO A 17 12.18 4.45 8.28
CA PRO A 17 13.29 3.52 8.21
C PRO A 17 13.43 2.65 9.48
N GLY A 18 12.33 2.12 10.01
CA GLY A 18 12.36 1.23 11.18
C GLY A 18 12.71 -0.22 10.80
N GLY A 19 12.91 -1.05 11.82
CA GLY A 19 13.23 -2.47 11.68
C GLY A 19 12.01 -3.38 11.68
N ALA A 20 11.76 -3.99 12.82
CA ALA A 20 10.55 -4.76 13.11
C ALA A 20 9.64 -3.95 14.07
N CYS A 21 8.35 -4.28 14.10
CA CYS A 21 7.43 -3.82 15.14
C CYS A 21 7.56 -4.78 16.34
N TYR A 22 8.51 -4.59 17.26
CA TYR A 22 8.64 -5.48 18.41
C TYR A 22 7.81 -4.94 19.57
N PRO A 23 6.93 -5.73 20.22
CA PRO A 23 6.82 -7.21 20.21
C PRO A 23 5.75 -7.80 19.29
N LEU A 24 5.15 -7.02 18.38
CA LEU A 24 4.06 -7.47 17.51
C LEU A 24 4.52 -8.38 16.34
N SER A 25 5.79 -8.31 15.99
CA SER A 25 6.47 -9.14 14.98
C SER A 25 7.49 -10.02 15.70
N GLY A 26 7.38 -11.34 15.53
CA GLY A 26 8.05 -12.37 16.35
C GLY A 26 9.57 -12.53 16.20
N ASP A 27 10.27 -11.62 15.54
CA ASP A 27 11.71 -11.75 15.32
C ASP A 27 12.51 -10.92 16.34
N ALA A 28 13.10 -11.63 17.32
CA ALA A 28 13.97 -11.08 18.36
C ALA A 28 15.37 -10.68 17.84
N ASP A 29 15.71 -10.98 16.59
CA ASP A 29 17.06 -10.76 16.02
C ASP A 29 17.33 -9.31 15.57
N ASN A 30 16.44 -8.36 15.88
CA ASN A 30 16.60 -6.93 15.57
C ASN A 30 17.10 -6.10 16.77
N VAL A 31 18.04 -6.63 17.56
CA VAL A 31 18.73 -5.88 18.61
C VAL A 31 19.64 -4.82 17.97
N GLY A 32 19.07 -3.63 17.70
CA GLY A 32 19.81 -2.47 17.18
C GLY A 32 19.05 -1.55 16.22
N ARG A 33 17.93 -1.99 15.63
CA ARG A 33 17.09 -1.11 14.78
C ARG A 33 16.01 -0.44 15.62
N LEU A 34 15.75 0.84 15.34
CA LEU A 34 14.63 1.58 15.94
C LEU A 34 13.31 0.82 15.67
N ASP A 35 12.50 0.67 16.71
CA ASP A 35 11.17 0.06 16.62
C ASP A 35 10.32 0.80 15.58
N GLN A 36 9.67 0.04 14.69
CA GLN A 36 8.94 0.60 13.55
C GLN A 36 7.76 1.48 13.99
N LEU A 37 7.08 1.16 15.11
CA LEU A 37 6.00 2.01 15.62
C LEU A 37 6.55 3.34 16.15
N ASN A 38 7.68 3.30 16.87
CA ASN A 38 8.35 4.53 17.28
C ASN A 38 8.77 5.41 16.09
N VAL A 39 9.28 4.80 15.02
CA VAL A 39 9.64 5.54 13.79
C VAL A 39 8.40 6.18 13.15
N ILE A 40 7.28 5.46 13.08
CA ILE A 40 6.02 5.98 12.54
C ILE A 40 5.51 7.16 13.40
N PHE A 41 5.44 6.98 14.72
CA PHE A 41 4.93 8.01 15.64
C PHE A 41 5.83 9.25 15.72
N ASN A 42 7.13 9.11 15.43
CA ASN A 42 8.03 10.26 15.29
C ASN A 42 7.71 11.16 14.09
N VAL A 43 6.90 10.70 13.14
CA VAL A 43 6.45 11.49 11.97
C VAL A 43 4.98 11.88 12.12
N ILE A 44 4.08 10.90 12.32
CA ILE A 44 2.63 11.15 12.33
C ILE A 44 2.07 11.48 13.72
N GLY A 45 2.92 11.45 14.76
CA GLY A 45 2.51 11.61 16.14
C GLY A 45 1.94 10.34 16.75
N THR A 46 1.77 10.34 18.08
CA THR A 46 1.06 9.25 18.76
C THR A 46 -0.44 9.33 18.51
N PRO A 47 -1.12 8.19 18.29
CA PRO A 47 -2.56 8.15 18.02
C PRO A 47 -3.38 8.69 19.19
N SER A 48 -4.61 9.11 18.89
CA SER A 48 -5.54 9.58 19.92
C SER A 48 -5.99 8.44 20.84
N ASN A 49 -6.52 8.77 22.02
CA ASN A 49 -7.08 7.75 22.93
C ASN A 49 -8.25 6.98 22.28
N GLU A 50 -9.00 7.63 21.40
CA GLU A 50 -10.09 7.02 20.63
C GLU A 50 -9.54 6.00 19.63
N ASP A 51 -8.52 6.37 18.86
CA ASP A 51 -7.85 5.46 17.93
C ASP A 51 -7.25 4.25 18.65
N ILE A 52 -6.61 4.49 19.80
CA ILE A 52 -6.01 3.43 20.61
C ILE A 52 -7.07 2.45 21.15
N ALA A 53 -8.26 2.94 21.49
CA ALA A 53 -9.36 2.08 21.97
C ALA A 53 -9.83 1.07 20.91
N SER A 54 -9.65 1.39 19.62
CA SER A 54 -10.04 0.50 18.51
C SER A 54 -9.09 -0.68 18.27
N LEU A 55 -7.90 -0.71 18.90
CA LEU A 55 -6.80 -1.62 18.55
C LEU A 55 -6.78 -2.99 19.28
N GLY A 56 -7.78 -3.30 20.09
CA GLY A 56 -7.82 -4.58 20.82
C GLY A 56 -6.56 -4.83 21.66
N LYS A 57 -5.88 -5.96 21.46
CA LYS A 57 -4.70 -6.40 22.24
C LYS A 57 -3.45 -5.52 22.06
N ALA A 58 -3.34 -4.76 20.97
CA ALA A 58 -2.17 -3.89 20.72
C ALA A 58 -2.20 -2.58 21.56
N ASN A 59 -3.30 -2.32 22.26
CA ASN A 59 -3.54 -1.12 23.06
C ASN A 59 -2.53 -0.95 24.21
N GLU A 60 -2.17 -2.04 24.91
CA GLU A 60 -1.30 -1.97 26.09
C GLU A 60 0.11 -1.49 25.75
N TYR A 61 0.68 -1.96 24.63
CA TYR A 61 2.01 -1.53 24.19
C TYR A 61 2.03 -0.05 23.83
N ILE A 62 1.07 0.43 23.03
CA ILE A 62 1.04 1.83 22.57
C ILE A 62 0.87 2.80 23.74
N LYS A 63 0.11 2.41 24.77
CA LYS A 63 -0.02 3.19 26.01
C LYS A 63 1.28 3.34 26.81
N THR A 64 2.26 2.45 26.62
CA THR A 64 3.58 2.60 27.27
C THR A 64 4.45 3.65 26.58
N LEU A 65 4.12 4.02 25.34
CA LEU A 65 4.90 4.98 24.57
C LEU A 65 4.62 6.40 25.05
N LYS A 66 5.67 7.22 25.06
CA LYS A 66 5.53 8.65 25.40
C LYS A 66 4.73 9.35 24.28
N PRO A 67 3.81 10.27 24.61
CA PRO A 67 3.14 11.07 23.60
C PRO A 67 4.13 11.85 22.74
N ILE A 68 3.99 11.74 21.42
CA ILE A 68 4.82 12.43 20.42
C ILE A 68 3.93 13.30 19.56
N LYS A 69 4.33 14.56 19.34
CA LYS A 69 3.63 15.44 18.42
C LYS A 69 4.00 15.11 16.97
N PRO A 70 3.05 15.18 16.03
CA PRO A 70 3.36 15.01 14.62
C PRO A 70 4.35 16.07 14.15
N LYS A 71 5.22 15.68 13.21
CA LYS A 71 6.05 16.62 12.45
C LYS A 71 5.21 17.23 11.33
N SER A 72 5.52 18.46 10.96
CA SER A 72 4.99 19.06 9.74
C SER A 72 5.63 18.36 8.53
N LEU A 73 4.82 17.99 7.54
CA LEU A 73 5.34 17.38 6.31
C LEU A 73 6.04 18.42 5.44
N GLU A 74 5.68 19.69 5.58
CA GLU A 74 6.34 20.84 4.98
C GLU A 74 7.79 20.96 5.49
N ASP A 75 8.03 20.70 6.78
CA ASP A 75 9.39 20.68 7.33
C ASP A 75 10.23 19.52 6.78
N ILE A 76 9.59 18.37 6.52
CA ILE A 76 10.26 17.16 5.99
C ILE A 76 10.51 17.31 4.48
N TYR A 77 9.57 17.93 3.76
CA TYR A 77 9.58 18.07 2.31
C TYR A 77 9.34 19.54 1.91
N PRO A 78 10.28 20.46 2.19
CA PRO A 78 10.09 21.89 1.99
C PRO A 78 9.92 22.30 0.52
N ALA A 79 10.37 21.46 -0.41
CA ALA A 79 10.24 21.70 -1.85
C ALA A 79 8.98 21.08 -2.47
N ALA A 80 8.16 20.37 -1.69
CA ALA A 80 6.98 19.70 -2.19
C ALA A 80 5.81 20.68 -2.38
N ASP A 81 4.98 20.38 -3.38
CA ASP A 81 3.73 21.10 -3.63
C ASP A 81 2.74 20.90 -2.47
N SER A 82 2.00 21.94 -2.10
CA SER A 82 1.07 21.88 -0.96
C SER A 82 -0.06 20.87 -1.16
N HIS A 83 -0.52 20.65 -2.40
CA HIS A 83 -1.52 19.62 -2.69
C HIS A 83 -0.94 18.21 -2.63
N ALA A 84 0.35 18.04 -2.93
CA ALA A 84 1.05 16.77 -2.72
C ALA A 84 1.13 16.43 -1.21
N LEU A 85 1.46 17.44 -0.40
CA LEU A 85 1.55 17.29 1.06
C LEU A 85 0.18 17.02 1.70
N ASP A 86 -0.88 17.71 1.26
CA ASP A 86 -2.25 17.44 1.74
C ASP A 86 -2.67 15.99 1.43
N LEU A 87 -2.43 15.53 0.20
CA LEU A 87 -2.73 14.16 -0.20
C LEU A 87 -1.94 13.14 0.65
N LEU A 88 -0.64 13.38 0.84
CA LEU A 88 0.20 12.52 1.68
C LEU A 88 -0.30 12.48 3.13
N HIS A 89 -0.76 13.60 3.67
CA HIS A 89 -1.32 13.70 5.01
C HIS A 89 -2.63 12.89 5.15
N ARG A 90 -3.47 12.85 4.10
CA ARG A 90 -4.70 12.03 4.06
C ARG A 90 -4.41 10.53 3.96
N MET A 91 -3.30 10.14 3.34
CA MET A 91 -2.88 8.74 3.25
C MET A 91 -2.25 8.23 4.55
N LEU A 92 -1.44 9.07 5.22
CA LEU A 92 -0.66 8.71 6.41
C LEU A 92 -1.44 8.88 7.73
N LYS A 93 -2.67 8.38 7.78
CA LYS A 93 -3.46 8.32 9.03
C LYS A 93 -3.25 6.99 9.76
N PHE A 94 -3.14 7.08 11.08
CA PHE A 94 -3.00 5.89 11.92
C PHE A 94 -4.24 4.99 11.80
N ASN A 95 -5.42 5.57 12.04
CA ASN A 95 -6.70 4.88 11.93
C ASN A 95 -7.01 4.57 10.45
N PRO A 96 -7.16 3.30 10.06
CA PRO A 96 -7.46 2.93 8.67
C PRO A 96 -8.73 3.57 8.13
N LYS A 97 -9.72 3.84 9.01
CA LYS A 97 -11.00 4.44 8.62
C LYS A 97 -10.90 5.92 8.27
N GLU A 98 -9.84 6.59 8.74
CA GLU A 98 -9.58 7.99 8.45
C GLU A 98 -8.67 8.20 7.24
N ARG A 99 -8.07 7.12 6.71
CA ARG A 99 -7.26 7.22 5.49
C ARG A 99 -8.17 7.44 4.31
N CYS A 100 -7.75 8.31 3.39
CA CYS A 100 -8.46 8.44 2.12
C CYS A 100 -8.44 7.11 1.35
N THR A 101 -9.54 6.81 0.68
CA THR A 101 -9.61 5.67 -0.23
C THR A 101 -8.80 5.94 -1.50
N ALA A 102 -8.53 4.89 -2.28
CA ALA A 102 -7.86 5.04 -3.58
C ALA A 102 -8.69 5.94 -4.54
N GLU A 103 -10.02 5.82 -4.50
CA GLU A 103 -10.93 6.65 -5.30
C GLU A 103 -10.88 8.12 -4.86
N GLU A 104 -10.93 8.40 -3.56
CA GLU A 104 -10.80 9.76 -3.04
C GLU A 104 -9.43 10.37 -3.37
N ALA A 105 -8.37 9.57 -3.32
CA ALA A 105 -7.02 10.00 -3.70
C ALA A 105 -6.93 10.35 -5.19
N LEU A 106 -7.51 9.53 -6.08
CA LEU A 106 -7.56 9.82 -7.52
C LEU A 106 -8.36 11.09 -7.84
N ASN A 107 -9.44 11.35 -7.09
CA ASN A 107 -10.24 12.59 -7.19
C ASN A 107 -9.53 13.84 -6.62
N HIS A 108 -8.35 13.70 -6.02
CA HIS A 108 -7.65 14.82 -5.39
C HIS A 108 -7.10 15.82 -6.41
N ILE A 109 -7.12 17.12 -6.07
CA ILE A 109 -6.67 18.21 -6.95
C ILE A 109 -5.22 18.03 -7.44
N PHE A 110 -4.39 17.35 -6.66
CA PHE A 110 -3.01 17.00 -7.02
C PHE A 110 -2.93 16.24 -8.36
N PHE A 111 -3.91 15.39 -8.68
CA PHE A 111 -3.94 14.63 -9.94
C PHE A 111 -4.77 15.28 -11.05
N SER A 112 -5.45 16.40 -10.79
CA SER A 112 -6.39 17.02 -11.74
C SER A 112 -5.77 17.33 -13.12
N GLY A 113 -4.48 17.65 -13.17
CA GLY A 113 -3.76 17.94 -14.42
C GLY A 113 -3.36 16.71 -15.24
N ILE A 114 -3.45 15.50 -14.69
CA ILE A 114 -3.01 14.25 -15.35
C ILE A 114 -4.06 13.13 -15.34
N ARG A 115 -5.15 13.30 -14.58
CA ARG A 115 -6.18 12.28 -14.43
C ARG A 115 -6.93 12.04 -15.74
N ARG A 116 -7.18 10.75 -16.02
CA ARG A 116 -7.93 10.27 -17.19
C ARG A 116 -8.93 9.22 -16.74
N GLU A 117 -10.11 9.67 -16.32
CA GLU A 117 -11.16 8.81 -15.77
C GLU A 117 -11.58 7.70 -16.75
N GLU A 118 -11.50 7.95 -18.06
CA GLU A 118 -11.83 6.96 -19.08
C GLU A 118 -10.88 5.75 -19.10
N MET A 119 -9.70 5.88 -18.48
CA MET A 119 -8.70 4.81 -18.36
C MET A 119 -8.76 4.09 -17.00
N GLU A 120 -9.56 4.59 -16.06
CA GLU A 120 -9.69 4.03 -14.71
C GLU A 120 -10.70 2.87 -14.73
N THR A 121 -10.20 1.63 -14.71
CA THR A 121 -11.05 0.43 -14.71
C THR A 121 -11.11 -0.21 -13.33
N SER A 122 -12.34 -0.52 -12.88
CA SER A 122 -12.59 -1.32 -11.68
C SER A 122 -13.05 -2.72 -12.05
N VAL A 123 -12.56 -3.73 -11.33
CA VAL A 123 -13.03 -5.11 -11.52
C VAL A 123 -14.43 -5.25 -10.94
N GLY A 124 -15.38 -5.75 -11.73
CA GLY A 124 -16.79 -5.86 -11.32
C GLY A 124 -17.10 -6.99 -10.33
N LYS A 125 -16.15 -7.91 -10.09
CA LYS A 125 -16.28 -9.00 -9.13
C LYS A 125 -15.07 -9.01 -8.19
N PRO A 126 -15.26 -9.19 -6.87
CA PRO A 126 -14.16 -9.42 -5.95
C PRO A 126 -13.29 -10.60 -6.41
N MET A 127 -11.98 -10.50 -6.18
CA MET A 127 -11.08 -11.62 -6.41
C MET A 127 -11.50 -12.79 -5.50
N GLU A 128 -11.75 -13.94 -6.09
CA GLU A 128 -12.01 -15.17 -5.33
C GLU A 128 -10.66 -15.74 -4.89
N SER A 129 -10.35 -15.60 -3.59
CA SER A 129 -9.17 -16.23 -3.02
C SER A 129 -9.35 -17.76 -3.09
N PRO A 130 -8.36 -18.52 -3.59
CA PRO A 130 -8.40 -19.97 -3.53
C PRO A 130 -8.65 -20.45 -2.09
N GLU A 131 -9.61 -21.34 -1.92
CA GLU A 131 -10.05 -21.81 -0.60
C GLU A 131 -8.90 -22.35 0.25
N PHE A 132 -7.94 -23.00 -0.39
CA PHE A 132 -6.77 -23.60 0.26
C PHE A 132 -5.84 -22.59 0.95
N LEU A 133 -5.87 -21.30 0.58
CA LEU A 133 -5.09 -20.25 1.25
C LEU A 133 -5.67 -19.88 2.61
N ASN A 134 -6.93 -20.22 2.88
CA ASN A 134 -7.58 -20.00 4.17
C ASN A 134 -7.36 -21.18 5.12
N GLU A 135 -6.77 -22.28 4.66
CA GLU A 135 -6.47 -23.46 5.47
C GLU A 135 -5.21 -23.20 6.30
N GLN A 136 -5.27 -23.51 7.61
CA GLN A 136 -4.15 -23.30 8.53
C GLN A 136 -2.99 -24.28 8.29
N GLU A 137 -3.31 -25.47 7.79
CA GLU A 137 -2.35 -26.52 7.48
C GLU A 137 -2.73 -27.15 6.14
N ILE A 138 -1.85 -27.04 5.15
CA ILE A 138 -1.99 -27.69 3.85
C ILE A 138 -0.84 -28.65 3.64
N ASP A 139 -1.15 -29.88 3.24
CA ASP A 139 -0.12 -30.85 2.86
C ASP A 139 0.61 -30.39 1.60
N ILE A 140 1.92 -30.56 1.58
CA ILE A 140 2.79 -30.08 0.49
C ILE A 140 2.43 -30.76 -0.84
N GLU A 141 2.00 -32.02 -0.81
CA GLU A 141 1.59 -32.74 -2.03
C GLU A 141 0.26 -32.19 -2.59
N VAL A 142 -0.68 -31.84 -1.71
CA VAL A 142 -1.92 -31.15 -2.10
C VAL A 142 -1.61 -29.76 -2.67
N LEU A 143 -0.72 -29.00 -2.03
CA LEU A 143 -0.31 -27.68 -2.53
C LEU A 143 0.33 -27.78 -3.91
N LYS A 144 1.27 -28.72 -4.12
CA LYS A 144 1.88 -28.98 -5.43
C LYS A 144 0.82 -29.30 -6.48
N GLN A 145 -0.15 -30.15 -6.15
CA GLN A 145 -1.24 -30.50 -7.06
C GLN A 145 -2.10 -29.29 -7.42
N LYS A 146 -2.47 -28.45 -6.44
CA LYS A 146 -3.26 -27.23 -6.66
C LYS A 146 -2.51 -26.23 -7.55
N VAL A 147 -1.22 -26.00 -7.28
CA VAL A 147 -0.36 -25.14 -8.11
C VAL A 147 -0.21 -25.70 -9.52
N TYR A 148 0.00 -27.01 -9.66
CA TYR A 148 0.11 -27.65 -10.97
C TYR A 148 -1.17 -27.51 -11.79
N ASN A 149 -2.34 -27.67 -11.16
CA ASN A 149 -3.62 -27.47 -11.82
C ASN A 149 -3.81 -26.02 -12.29
N GLU A 150 -3.36 -25.03 -11.52
CA GLU A 150 -3.38 -23.61 -11.92
C GLU A 150 -2.51 -23.36 -13.17
N VAL A 151 -1.32 -23.99 -13.23
CA VAL A 151 -0.45 -23.91 -14.42
C VAL A 151 -1.12 -24.53 -15.65
N LEU A 152 -1.80 -25.67 -15.48
CA LEU A 152 -2.55 -26.30 -16.57
C LEU A 152 -3.73 -25.43 -17.02
N TRP A 153 -4.49 -24.88 -16.07
CA TRP A 153 -5.59 -23.94 -16.37
C TRP A 153 -5.08 -22.73 -17.15
N PHE A 154 -3.99 -22.11 -16.71
CA PHE A 154 -3.38 -20.96 -17.39
C PHE A 154 -2.97 -21.33 -18.82
N ARG A 155 -2.28 -22.47 -19.02
CA ARG A 155 -1.88 -22.95 -20.35
C ARG A 155 -3.08 -23.14 -21.28
N ASP A 156 -4.15 -23.75 -20.79
CA ASP A 156 -5.32 -24.10 -21.59
C ASP A 156 -6.17 -22.86 -21.91
N ASN A 157 -6.27 -21.92 -20.97
CA ASN A 157 -7.01 -20.67 -21.13
C ASN A 157 -6.22 -19.57 -21.88
N GLN A 158 -4.88 -19.60 -21.89
CA GLN A 158 -4.07 -18.64 -22.67
C GLN A 158 -4.35 -18.72 -24.18
N ARG A 159 -4.66 -19.91 -24.71
CA ARG A 159 -5.04 -20.09 -26.12
C ARG A 159 -6.29 -19.29 -26.52
N HIS A 160 -7.21 -19.04 -25.58
CA HIS A 160 -8.39 -18.21 -25.79
C HIS A 160 -8.11 -16.71 -25.62
N LEU A 161 -7.21 -16.33 -24.70
CA LEU A 161 -6.79 -14.94 -24.52
C LEU A 161 -6.02 -14.40 -25.73
N ASP A 162 -5.07 -15.16 -26.28
CA ASP A 162 -4.29 -14.70 -27.44
C ASP A 162 -5.17 -14.48 -28.69
N ALA A 163 -6.15 -15.36 -28.92
CA ALA A 163 -7.14 -15.21 -30.00
C ALA A 163 -8.05 -13.99 -29.79
N SER A 164 -8.45 -13.70 -28.53
CA SER A 164 -9.33 -12.58 -28.20
C SER A 164 -8.59 -11.24 -28.26
N ILE A 165 -7.33 -11.19 -27.80
CA ILE A 165 -6.45 -10.01 -27.89
C ILE A 165 -6.12 -9.67 -29.34
N GLN A 166 -5.89 -10.68 -30.19
CA GLN A 166 -5.70 -10.46 -31.64
C GLN A 166 -6.96 -9.90 -32.31
N THR A 167 -8.14 -10.38 -31.92
CA THR A 167 -9.43 -9.89 -32.45
C THR A 167 -9.68 -8.43 -32.04
N ILE A 168 -9.48 -8.07 -30.76
CA ILE A 168 -9.65 -6.70 -30.26
C ILE A 168 -8.69 -5.72 -30.94
N ARG A 169 -7.43 -6.12 -31.16
CA ARG A 169 -6.44 -5.30 -31.89
C ARG A 169 -6.81 -5.10 -33.37
N ALA A 170 -7.44 -6.10 -34.00
CA ALA A 170 -7.90 -6.04 -35.39
C ALA A 170 -9.20 -5.23 -35.57
N ASP A 171 -10.03 -5.10 -34.53
CA ASP A 171 -11.18 -4.19 -34.52
C ASP A 171 -10.74 -2.73 -34.34
N GLN A 172 -9.80 -2.45 -33.42
CA GLN A 172 -9.28 -1.09 -33.20
C GLN A 172 -8.52 -0.49 -34.39
N GLN A 173 -7.96 -1.33 -35.28
CA GLN A 173 -7.32 -0.90 -36.53
C GLN A 173 -8.31 -0.61 -37.66
N ARG A 174 -9.57 -1.07 -37.57
CA ARG A 174 -10.61 -0.83 -38.59
C ARG A 174 -11.37 0.48 -38.38
N ASP A 175 -11.39 1.01 -37.16
CA ASP A 175 -12.04 2.30 -36.84
C ASP A 175 -11.11 3.52 -37.04
N THR A 176 -9.91 3.32 -37.62
CA THR A 176 -8.91 4.37 -37.89
C THR A 176 -8.62 4.62 -39.38
N GLU A 177 -9.38 3.98 -40.29
CA GLU A 177 -9.42 4.26 -41.73
C GLU A 177 -10.78 4.87 -42.12
#